data_AF-A0AAD4CLI8-F1
#
_entry.id   AF-A0AAD4CLI8-F1
#
_cell.length_a   1.000
_cell.length_b   1.000
_cell.length_c   1.000
_cell.angle_alpha   90.00
_cell.angle_beta   90.00
_cell.angle_gamma   90.00
#
_symmetry.space_group_name_H-M   'P 1'
#
loop_
_entity.id
_entity.type
_entity.pdbx_description
1 polymer ?
#
loop_
_entity_poly.entity_id
_entity_poly.type
_entity_poly.pdbx_seq_one_letter_code
_entity_poly.pdbx_strand_id
1 'polypeptide(L)'
;MNPLRYLGAPTPFKAISQSTKKEIKERINFVTAITIHPHLDMSEPDRDALFAYRDDCQTVIDLGEDPDHKETRASATARIQQYEQTTLGNGGGPINLSYDLTTKTKLGEELDNLNNVWVFTRYEKYLPEEVKPEPSTSSSSSDPWHKDFWAPFHGRLEAETDAFAKVLSGQSHHNECPTSILLALLVERHTLDWDETVALIRACARDDVDLPAADFERFLTTRDAAGLATRLDRDEASISLSTEYVMGVGTMLLAFYSTTLPETLFDTDEFPAAKWTPKKPLEELFGLEEGQHEEAIRGLFSRLFAEMADGGSEDEIDDAEFEDYDDDDDDLEEGLLSDDSDDY
;
A
#
# COMPACT_ATOMS: atom_id res chain seq x y z
N MET A 1 26.30 3.13 -10.75
CA MET A 1 26.29 2.43 -9.44
C MET A 1 25.03 1.58 -9.43
N ASN A 2 25.06 0.31 -9.00
CA ASN A 2 23.83 -0.51 -9.04
C ASN A 2 22.83 0.03 -8.00
N PRO A 3 21.66 0.56 -8.42
CA PRO A 3 20.69 1.15 -7.50
C PRO A 3 20.06 0.09 -6.58
N LEU A 4 20.08 -1.19 -6.96
CA LEU A 4 19.59 -2.29 -6.13
C LEU A 4 20.56 -2.71 -5.02
N ARG A 5 21.70 -2.02 -4.85
CA ARG A 5 22.64 -2.30 -3.75
C ARG A 5 22.01 -2.14 -2.36
N TYR A 6 20.90 -1.41 -2.28
CA TYR A 6 20.13 -1.19 -1.06
C TYR A 6 19.11 -2.30 -0.78
N LEU A 7 18.86 -3.18 -1.76
CA LEU A 7 18.02 -4.36 -1.59
C LEU A 7 18.90 -5.53 -1.20
N GLY A 8 19.09 -5.69 0.11
CA GLY A 8 19.79 -6.81 0.72
C GLY A 8 19.11 -8.14 0.41
N ALA A 9 19.91 -9.22 0.34
CA ALA A 9 19.35 -10.55 0.26
C ALA A 9 18.64 -10.87 1.60
N PRO A 10 17.43 -11.46 1.56
CA PRO A 10 16.76 -11.85 2.80
C PRO A 10 17.56 -12.93 3.52
N THR A 11 17.34 -13.00 4.82
CA THR A 11 17.97 -13.98 5.70
C THR A 11 16.93 -14.99 6.21
N PRO A 12 17.38 -16.15 6.71
CA PRO A 12 16.50 -17.05 7.43
C PRO A 12 15.77 -16.35 8.56
N PHE A 13 14.50 -16.70 8.78
CA PHE A 13 13.88 -16.32 10.03
C PHE A 13 14.69 -16.87 11.21
N LYS A 14 14.82 -16.07 12.28
CA LYS A 14 15.31 -16.59 13.56
C LYS A 14 14.38 -17.70 14.03
N ALA A 15 14.92 -18.66 14.80
CA ALA A 15 14.09 -19.70 15.39
C ALA A 15 12.93 -19.07 16.18
N ILE A 16 11.73 -19.64 16.05
CA ILE A 16 10.53 -19.07 16.67
C ILE A 16 10.68 -18.90 18.20
N SER A 17 11.40 -19.81 18.86
CA SER A 17 11.70 -19.74 20.30
C SER A 17 12.61 -18.58 20.71
N GLN A 18 13.31 -17.97 19.75
CA GLN A 18 14.24 -16.85 19.93
C GLN A 18 13.76 -15.58 19.21
N SER A 19 12.60 -15.65 18.56
CA SER A 19 12.06 -14.54 17.78
C SER A 19 11.37 -13.54 18.70
N THR A 20 11.62 -12.27 18.47
CA THR A 20 10.88 -11.14 19.07
C THR A 20 9.46 -11.07 18.51
N LYS A 21 8.55 -10.35 19.19
CA LYS A 21 7.19 -10.09 18.67
C LYS A 21 7.22 -9.50 17.25
N LYS A 22 8.17 -8.61 16.95
CA LYS A 22 8.33 -8.01 15.60
C LYS A 22 8.66 -9.08 14.55
N GLU A 23 9.60 -9.96 14.84
CA GLU A 23 10.01 -11.06 13.93
C GLU A 23 8.93 -12.13 13.75
N ILE A 24 8.03 -12.30 14.73
CA ILE A 24 6.86 -13.19 14.58
C ILE A 24 5.81 -12.53 13.70
N LYS A 25 5.58 -11.21 13.84
CA LYS A 25 4.69 -10.45 12.94
C LYS A 25 5.16 -10.51 11.49
N GLU A 26 6.45 -10.59 11.21
CA GLU A 26 6.93 -10.77 9.82
C GLU A 26 6.41 -12.05 9.16
N ARG A 27 6.26 -13.14 9.92
CA ARG A 27 5.68 -14.40 9.43
C ARG A 27 4.19 -14.25 9.14
N ILE A 28 3.48 -13.55 10.00
CA ILE A 28 2.06 -13.24 9.84
C ILE A 28 1.87 -12.41 8.57
N ASN A 29 2.63 -11.33 8.42
CA ASN A 29 2.56 -10.46 7.25
C ASN A 29 2.90 -11.21 5.96
N PHE A 30 3.88 -12.12 6.00
CA PHE A 30 4.15 -13.01 4.87
C PHE A 30 2.93 -13.85 4.48
N VAL A 31 2.28 -14.52 5.44
CA VAL A 31 1.08 -15.30 5.13
C VAL A 31 -0.04 -14.41 4.61
N THR A 32 -0.27 -13.26 5.23
CA THR A 32 -1.30 -12.30 4.80
C THR A 32 -1.05 -11.89 3.35
N ALA A 33 0.16 -11.40 3.02
CA ALA A 33 0.50 -10.95 1.67
C ALA A 33 0.33 -12.05 0.61
N ILE A 34 0.68 -13.30 0.90
CA ILE A 34 0.48 -14.41 -0.04
C ILE A 34 -1.00 -14.76 -0.16
N THR A 35 -1.74 -14.84 0.95
CA THR A 35 -3.13 -15.32 0.96
C THR A 35 -4.13 -14.32 0.39
N ILE A 36 -3.82 -13.03 0.40
CA ILE A 36 -4.65 -12.00 -0.25
C ILE A 36 -4.20 -11.69 -1.69
N HIS A 37 -3.11 -12.30 -2.15
CA HIS A 37 -2.57 -12.03 -3.47
C HIS A 37 -3.61 -12.33 -4.56
N PRO A 38 -3.83 -11.44 -5.56
CA PRO A 38 -4.93 -11.58 -6.53
C PRO A 38 -4.82 -12.83 -7.39
N HIS A 39 -3.60 -13.32 -7.61
CA HIS A 39 -3.31 -14.52 -8.42
C HIS A 39 -3.07 -15.79 -7.58
N LEU A 40 -3.54 -15.84 -6.33
CA LEU A 40 -3.44 -17.04 -5.51
C LEU A 40 -4.22 -18.20 -6.16
N ASP A 41 -3.53 -19.30 -6.45
CA ASP A 41 -4.11 -20.52 -7.05
C ASP A 41 -3.71 -21.75 -6.23
N MET A 42 -3.93 -21.65 -4.92
CA MET A 42 -3.54 -22.66 -3.94
C MET A 42 -4.70 -23.61 -3.63
N SER A 43 -4.38 -24.90 -3.44
CA SER A 43 -5.37 -25.88 -3.00
C SER A 43 -5.92 -25.53 -1.61
N GLU A 44 -7.19 -25.88 -1.32
CA GLU A 44 -7.77 -25.62 0.01
C GLU A 44 -6.93 -26.19 1.16
N PRO A 45 -6.41 -27.43 1.10
CA PRO A 45 -5.55 -27.97 2.16
C PRO A 45 -4.26 -27.17 2.39
N ASP A 46 -3.62 -26.71 1.33
CA ASP A 46 -2.37 -25.93 1.44
C ASP A 46 -2.66 -24.53 2.02
N ARG A 47 -3.79 -23.93 1.60
CA ARG A 47 -4.25 -22.64 2.11
C ARG A 47 -4.64 -22.72 3.59
N ASP A 48 -5.35 -23.76 4.00
CA ASP A 48 -5.70 -24.01 5.41
C ASP A 48 -4.44 -24.22 6.26
N ALA A 49 -3.42 -24.87 5.71
CA ALA A 49 -2.15 -25.05 6.40
C ALA A 49 -1.38 -23.70 6.57
N LEU A 50 -1.43 -22.80 5.59
CA LEU A 50 -0.92 -21.44 5.72
C LEU A 50 -1.67 -20.64 6.79
N PHE A 51 -3.00 -20.71 6.81
CA PHE A 51 -3.80 -20.03 7.84
C PHE A 51 -3.52 -20.58 9.24
N ALA A 52 -3.42 -21.91 9.40
CA ALA A 52 -3.04 -22.51 10.67
C ALA A 52 -1.65 -22.04 11.15
N TYR A 53 -0.69 -21.91 10.22
CA TYR A 53 0.64 -21.36 10.52
C TYR A 53 0.57 -19.89 10.99
N ARG A 54 -0.23 -19.05 10.34
CA ARG A 54 -0.49 -17.67 10.78
C ARG A 54 -1.13 -17.62 12.17
N ASP A 55 -2.15 -18.43 12.40
CA ASP A 55 -2.91 -18.45 13.66
C ASP A 55 -2.05 -18.97 14.83
N ASP A 56 -1.16 -19.94 14.56
CA ASP A 56 -0.16 -20.38 15.55
C ASP A 56 0.83 -19.25 15.87
N CYS A 57 1.27 -18.48 14.87
CA CYS A 57 2.13 -17.32 15.08
C CYS A 57 1.42 -16.24 15.92
N GLN A 58 0.14 -15.96 15.63
CA GLN A 58 -0.68 -15.04 16.41
C GLN A 58 -0.85 -15.54 17.85
N THR A 59 -1.11 -16.83 18.05
CA THR A 59 -1.19 -17.46 19.37
C THR A 59 0.08 -17.24 20.20
N VAL A 60 1.26 -17.35 19.59
CA VAL A 60 2.53 -17.10 20.29
C VAL A 60 2.68 -15.62 20.69
N ILE A 61 2.17 -14.69 19.87
CA ILE A 61 2.17 -13.26 20.20
C ILE A 61 1.21 -12.96 21.36
N ASP A 62 -0.02 -13.44 21.26
CA ASP A 62 -1.11 -13.13 22.20
C ASP A 62 -0.82 -13.68 23.60
N LEU A 63 -0.30 -14.90 23.68
CA LEU A 63 0.02 -15.55 24.95
C LEU A 63 1.33 -15.04 25.58
N GLY A 64 2.18 -14.34 24.83
CA GLY A 64 3.44 -13.79 25.34
C GLY A 64 4.30 -14.82 26.07
N GLU A 65 4.73 -14.52 27.30
CA GLU A 65 5.42 -15.45 28.20
C GLU A 65 4.53 -15.88 29.38
N ASP A 66 3.20 -15.85 29.20
CA ASP A 66 2.24 -16.17 30.25
C ASP A 66 2.44 -17.62 30.77
N PRO A 67 2.77 -17.80 32.07
CA PRO A 67 2.99 -19.11 32.65
C PRO A 67 1.75 -20.00 32.62
N ASP A 68 0.53 -19.43 32.65
CA ASP A 68 -0.73 -20.19 32.70
C ASP A 68 -1.07 -20.83 31.34
N HIS A 69 -0.45 -20.37 30.26
CA HIS A 69 -0.66 -20.85 28.89
C HIS A 69 0.57 -21.49 28.25
N LYS A 70 1.54 -21.90 29.05
CA LYS A 70 2.83 -22.45 28.59
C LYS A 70 2.69 -23.66 27.66
N GLU A 71 1.76 -24.58 27.92
CA GLU A 71 1.54 -25.77 27.10
C GLU A 71 0.96 -25.42 25.71
N THR A 72 -0.01 -24.51 25.67
CA THR A 72 -0.62 -24.03 24.41
C THR A 72 0.42 -23.32 23.55
N ARG A 73 1.21 -22.43 24.15
CA ARG A 73 2.29 -21.72 23.47
C ARG A 73 3.37 -22.68 22.95
N ALA A 74 3.80 -23.64 23.76
CA ALA A 74 4.78 -24.64 23.34
C ALA A 74 4.27 -25.49 22.16
N SER A 75 2.97 -25.84 22.18
CA SER A 75 2.33 -26.57 21.09
C SER A 75 2.28 -25.75 19.79
N ALA A 76 1.90 -24.47 19.86
CA ALA A 76 1.93 -23.57 18.69
C ALA A 76 3.36 -23.39 18.15
N THR A 77 4.34 -23.19 19.04
CA THR A 77 5.76 -23.07 18.69
C THR A 77 6.28 -24.30 17.92
N ALA A 78 5.90 -25.51 18.37
CA ALA A 78 6.28 -26.76 17.71
C ALA A 78 5.65 -26.90 16.32
N ARG A 79 4.37 -26.51 16.15
CA ARG A 79 3.68 -26.53 14.85
C ARG A 79 4.28 -25.55 13.85
N ILE A 80 4.61 -24.33 14.29
CA ILE A 80 5.34 -23.34 13.48
C ILE A 80 6.65 -23.94 12.98
N GLN A 81 7.45 -24.50 13.88
CA GLN A 81 8.75 -25.09 13.53
C GLN A 81 8.59 -26.26 12.55
N GLN A 82 7.58 -27.11 12.75
CA GLN A 82 7.28 -28.22 11.83
C GLN A 82 6.91 -27.70 10.44
N TYR A 83 6.03 -26.70 10.35
CA TYR A 83 5.62 -26.11 9.08
C TYR A 83 6.81 -25.48 8.33
N GLU A 84 7.65 -24.71 9.03
CA GLU A 84 8.87 -24.09 8.49
C GLU A 84 9.86 -25.12 7.94
N GLN A 85 10.01 -26.28 8.60
CA GLN A 85 10.94 -27.32 8.18
C GLN A 85 10.43 -28.18 7.03
N THR A 86 9.13 -28.49 7.02
CA THR A 86 8.55 -29.52 6.13
C THR A 86 7.93 -28.93 4.88
N THR A 87 7.03 -27.96 5.03
CA THR A 87 6.30 -27.33 3.93
C THR A 87 7.16 -26.28 3.26
N LEU A 88 7.83 -25.47 4.07
CA LEU A 88 8.61 -24.34 3.63
C LEU A 88 10.05 -24.73 3.25
N GLY A 89 10.76 -25.55 4.02
CA GLY A 89 12.17 -25.87 3.74
C GLY A 89 12.47 -26.82 2.57
N ASN A 90 11.50 -27.62 2.12
CA ASN A 90 11.54 -28.68 1.08
C ASN A 90 12.94 -29.16 0.57
N GLY A 91 13.85 -29.52 1.50
CA GLY A 91 15.18 -30.08 1.20
C GLY A 91 16.29 -29.10 0.78
N GLY A 92 16.00 -27.80 0.65
CA GLY A 92 16.94 -26.78 0.15
C GLY A 92 17.64 -25.93 1.23
N GLY A 93 17.27 -26.08 2.50
CA GLY A 93 17.77 -25.27 3.62
C GLY A 93 16.65 -24.42 4.25
N PRO A 94 16.99 -23.55 5.22
CA PRO A 94 16.00 -22.64 5.79
C PRO A 94 15.45 -21.67 4.74
N ILE A 95 14.20 -21.25 4.91
CA ILE A 95 13.59 -20.22 4.08
C ILE A 95 14.15 -18.84 4.43
N ASN A 96 14.55 -18.08 3.42
CA ASN A 96 15.09 -16.73 3.50
C ASN A 96 13.99 -15.70 3.23
N LEU A 97 13.25 -15.30 4.26
CA LEU A 97 12.14 -14.34 4.14
C LEU A 97 12.21 -13.19 5.16
N SER A 98 13.27 -13.12 5.98
CA SER A 98 13.49 -11.97 6.85
C SER A 98 14.32 -10.92 6.10
N TYR A 99 13.65 -9.87 5.65
CA TYR A 99 14.27 -8.72 5.01
C TYR A 99 14.63 -7.68 6.07
N ASP A 100 15.81 -7.08 5.93
CA ASP A 100 16.24 -6.00 6.82
C ASP A 100 15.37 -4.73 6.64
N LEU A 101 15.39 -3.88 7.66
CA LEU A 101 14.59 -2.64 7.67
C LEU A 101 14.97 -1.71 6.51
N THR A 102 16.26 -1.57 6.20
CA THR A 102 16.72 -0.68 5.12
C THR A 102 16.19 -1.12 3.77
N THR A 103 16.20 -2.43 3.48
CA THR A 103 15.62 -3.01 2.26
C THR A 103 14.12 -2.72 2.16
N LYS A 104 13.37 -2.96 3.25
CA LYS A 104 11.91 -2.70 3.29
C LYS A 104 11.59 -1.22 3.12
N THR A 105 12.28 -0.35 3.87
CA THR A 105 12.09 1.10 3.80
C THR A 105 12.42 1.62 2.41
N LYS A 106 13.57 1.23 1.85
CA LYS A 106 13.98 1.78 0.55
C LYS A 106 13.02 1.37 -0.58
N LEU A 107 12.61 0.11 -0.64
CA LEU A 107 11.64 -0.30 -1.66
C LEU A 107 10.25 0.30 -1.39
N GLY A 108 9.86 0.46 -0.13
CA GLY A 108 8.62 1.17 0.24
C GLY A 108 8.60 2.61 -0.25
N GLU A 109 9.67 3.36 -0.05
CA GLU A 109 9.83 4.74 -0.56
C GLU A 109 9.75 4.80 -2.09
N GLU A 110 10.37 3.84 -2.78
CA GLU A 110 10.31 3.76 -4.24
C GLU A 110 8.89 3.45 -4.73
N LEU A 111 8.18 2.54 -4.07
CA LEU A 111 6.78 2.22 -4.38
C LEU A 111 5.84 3.40 -4.12
N ASP A 112 6.02 4.10 -3.01
CA ASP A 112 5.29 5.33 -2.71
C ASP A 112 5.52 6.39 -3.79
N ASN A 113 6.78 6.58 -4.20
CA ASN A 113 7.11 7.50 -5.29
C ASN A 113 6.45 7.06 -6.61
N LEU A 114 6.53 5.78 -6.95
CA LEU A 114 5.93 5.22 -8.17
C LEU A 114 4.42 5.45 -8.20
N ASN A 115 3.74 5.16 -7.09
CA ASN A 115 2.30 5.37 -6.96
C ASN A 115 1.95 6.86 -7.03
N ASN A 116 2.66 7.73 -6.30
CA ASN A 116 2.38 9.16 -6.28
C ASN A 116 2.60 9.82 -7.64
N VAL A 117 3.67 9.47 -8.36
CA VAL A 117 3.92 9.98 -9.72
C VAL A 117 2.85 9.45 -10.69
N TRP A 118 2.38 8.23 -10.51
CA TRP A 118 1.29 7.68 -11.31
C TRP A 118 -0.05 8.38 -11.05
N VAL A 119 -0.42 8.56 -9.78
CA VAL A 119 -1.60 9.32 -9.34
C VAL A 119 -1.53 10.75 -9.86
N PHE A 120 -0.36 11.40 -9.78
CA PHE A 120 -0.14 12.72 -10.38
C PHE A 120 -0.43 12.71 -11.88
N THR A 121 0.21 11.81 -12.63
CA THR A 121 0.06 11.72 -14.08
C THR A 121 -1.40 11.49 -14.50
N ARG A 122 -2.16 10.74 -13.70
CA ARG A 122 -3.58 10.47 -13.94
C ARG A 122 -4.45 11.73 -13.77
N TYR A 123 -4.22 12.48 -12.70
CA TYR A 123 -5.08 13.61 -12.33
C TYR A 123 -4.58 14.96 -12.87
N GLU A 124 -3.31 15.08 -13.27
CA GLU A 124 -2.68 16.31 -13.77
C GLU A 124 -3.50 16.93 -14.91
N LYS A 125 -4.01 16.10 -15.82
CA LYS A 125 -4.80 16.59 -16.94
C LYS A 125 -6.08 17.30 -16.50
N TYR A 126 -6.64 16.98 -15.32
CA TYR A 126 -7.85 17.61 -14.80
C TYR A 126 -7.59 18.82 -13.90
N LEU A 127 -6.32 19.07 -13.53
CA LEU A 127 -5.97 20.23 -12.69
C LEU A 127 -6.30 21.55 -13.40
N PRO A 128 -6.79 22.57 -12.67
CA PRO A 128 -6.96 23.91 -13.20
C PRO A 128 -5.64 24.48 -13.75
N GLU A 129 -5.68 25.22 -14.85
CA GLU A 129 -4.47 25.78 -15.49
C GLU A 129 -3.68 26.69 -14.54
N GLU A 130 -4.37 27.37 -13.61
CA GLU A 130 -3.79 28.26 -12.60
C GLU A 130 -2.96 27.51 -11.55
N VAL A 131 -3.18 26.20 -11.44
CA VAL A 131 -2.61 25.31 -10.42
C VAL A 131 -1.62 24.32 -11.02
N LYS A 132 -1.64 24.16 -12.35
CA LYS A 132 -0.61 23.37 -13.04
C LYS A 132 0.75 23.93 -12.65
N PRO A 133 1.66 23.06 -12.17
CA PRO A 133 2.97 23.52 -11.76
C PRO A 133 3.62 24.27 -12.94
N GLU A 134 4.03 25.53 -12.73
CA GLU A 134 5.00 26.14 -13.62
C GLU A 134 6.17 25.16 -13.73
N PRO A 135 6.77 24.96 -14.92
CA PRO A 135 7.94 24.10 -15.08
C PRO A 135 9.09 24.70 -14.27
N SER A 136 9.13 24.42 -12.96
CA SER A 136 9.99 25.08 -12.00
C SER A 136 11.34 24.39 -11.97
N THR A 137 12.37 25.21 -12.18
CA THR A 137 13.77 24.86 -12.40
C THR A 137 14.57 24.64 -11.10
N SER A 138 13.94 24.19 -10.03
CA SER A 138 14.62 23.97 -8.75
C SER A 138 14.11 22.70 -8.07
N SER A 139 14.99 21.69 -8.04
CA SER A 139 14.84 20.34 -7.45
C SER A 139 14.15 19.25 -8.29
N SER A 140 13.81 19.50 -9.55
CA SER A 140 13.35 18.43 -10.46
C SER A 140 14.44 17.37 -10.65
N SER A 141 14.23 16.18 -10.09
CA SER A 141 14.88 14.98 -10.60
C SER A 141 14.68 14.96 -12.12
N SER A 142 15.75 14.75 -12.88
CA SER A 142 15.64 14.59 -14.35
C SER A 142 14.79 13.39 -14.74
N ASP A 143 14.52 12.49 -13.78
CA ASP A 143 13.72 11.29 -13.94
C ASP A 143 12.84 11.08 -12.69
N PRO A 144 11.63 11.67 -12.62
CA PRO A 144 10.72 11.49 -11.48
C PRO A 144 10.24 10.04 -11.31
N TRP A 145 10.32 9.25 -12.39
CA TRP A 145 9.89 7.85 -12.41
C TRP A 145 10.94 6.89 -11.86
N HIS A 146 12.17 7.34 -11.61
CA HIS A 146 13.29 6.51 -11.14
C HIS A 146 13.51 5.26 -12.01
N LYS A 147 13.48 5.42 -13.34
CA LYS A 147 13.66 4.33 -14.32
C LYS A 147 14.95 3.54 -14.10
N ASP A 148 16.02 4.22 -13.71
CA ASP A 148 17.31 3.58 -13.38
C ASP A 148 17.18 2.56 -12.23
N PHE A 149 16.28 2.78 -11.27
CA PHE A 149 15.97 1.83 -10.20
C PHE A 149 15.09 0.68 -10.70
N TRP A 150 14.02 0.99 -11.44
CA TRP A 150 13.03 0.00 -11.86
C TRP A 150 13.52 -0.94 -12.95
N ALA A 151 14.41 -0.50 -13.85
CA ALA A 151 14.94 -1.35 -14.92
C ALA A 151 15.61 -2.64 -14.41
N PRO A 152 16.61 -2.58 -13.50
CA PRO A 152 17.20 -3.79 -12.94
C PRO A 152 16.24 -4.53 -11.99
N PHE A 153 15.30 -3.84 -11.33
CA PHE A 153 14.30 -4.47 -10.45
C PHE A 153 13.33 -5.36 -11.24
N HIS A 154 12.79 -4.83 -12.33
CA HIS A 154 11.94 -5.56 -13.28
C HIS A 154 12.65 -6.80 -13.83
N GLY A 155 13.94 -6.69 -14.19
CA GLY A 155 14.72 -7.84 -14.63
C GLY A 155 14.80 -8.97 -13.59
N ARG A 156 14.78 -8.65 -12.28
CA ARG A 156 14.67 -9.67 -11.22
C ARG A 156 13.26 -10.26 -11.16
N LEU A 157 12.22 -9.45 -11.22
CA LEU A 157 10.83 -9.94 -11.23
C LEU A 157 10.58 -10.91 -12.39
N GLU A 158 11.06 -10.59 -13.60
CA GLU A 158 10.96 -11.48 -14.75
C GLU A 158 11.68 -12.81 -14.52
N ALA A 159 12.88 -12.77 -13.93
CA ALA A 159 13.65 -13.98 -13.62
C ALA A 159 12.98 -14.85 -12.52
N GLU A 160 12.22 -14.23 -11.63
CA GLU A 160 11.56 -14.89 -10.50
C GLU A 160 10.13 -15.36 -10.81
N THR A 161 9.55 -14.99 -11.97
CA THR A 161 8.13 -15.18 -12.30
C THR A 161 7.66 -16.63 -12.15
N ASP A 162 8.41 -17.59 -12.71
CA ASP A 162 8.06 -19.01 -12.64
C ASP A 162 8.11 -19.55 -11.21
N ALA A 163 9.10 -19.11 -10.41
CA ALA A 163 9.23 -19.51 -9.02
C ALA A 163 8.12 -18.91 -8.16
N PHE A 164 7.76 -17.64 -8.39
CA PHE A 164 6.69 -16.98 -7.67
C PHE A 164 5.32 -17.59 -7.98
N ALA A 165 5.04 -17.92 -9.24
CA ALA A 165 3.81 -18.65 -9.62
C ALA A 165 3.68 -20.00 -8.89
N LYS A 166 4.80 -20.71 -8.69
CA LYS A 166 4.81 -21.95 -7.91
C LYS A 166 4.51 -21.69 -6.43
N VAL A 167 5.04 -20.62 -5.84
CA VAL A 167 4.69 -20.20 -4.47
C VAL A 167 3.19 -19.91 -4.35
N LEU A 168 2.61 -19.17 -5.30
CA LEU A 168 1.17 -18.88 -5.32
C LEU A 168 0.31 -20.13 -5.52
N SER A 169 0.87 -21.21 -6.08
CA SER A 169 0.22 -22.53 -6.17
C SER A 169 0.44 -23.44 -4.94
N GLY A 170 1.11 -22.95 -3.89
CA GLY A 170 1.39 -23.70 -2.66
C GLY A 170 2.70 -24.50 -2.67
N GLN A 171 3.52 -24.39 -3.70
CA GLN A 171 4.80 -25.10 -3.79
C GLN A 171 5.93 -24.30 -3.15
N SER A 172 6.89 -24.99 -2.53
CA SER A 172 8.03 -24.30 -1.93
C SER A 172 9.11 -23.91 -2.94
N HIS A 173 9.02 -22.67 -3.41
CA HIS A 173 10.03 -21.99 -4.23
C HIS A 173 10.40 -20.59 -3.71
N HIS A 174 10.09 -20.31 -2.44
CA HIS A 174 10.24 -18.98 -1.82
C HIS A 174 11.66 -18.39 -1.93
N ASN A 175 12.70 -19.24 -1.79
CA ASN A 175 14.10 -18.81 -1.88
C ASN A 175 14.53 -18.44 -3.31
N GLU A 176 13.75 -18.84 -4.32
CA GLU A 176 14.00 -18.54 -5.74
C GLU A 176 13.31 -17.25 -6.20
N CYS A 177 12.38 -16.70 -5.40
CA CYS A 177 11.63 -15.48 -5.73
C CYS A 177 11.59 -14.42 -4.61
N PRO A 178 12.73 -14.05 -4.00
CA PRO A 178 12.76 -13.11 -2.88
C PRO A 178 12.34 -11.68 -3.26
N THR A 179 12.54 -11.24 -4.50
CA THR A 179 12.13 -9.89 -4.94
C THR A 179 10.62 -9.81 -5.09
N SER A 180 10.00 -10.84 -5.64
CA SER A 180 8.55 -10.94 -5.87
C SER A 180 7.79 -11.02 -4.55
N ILE A 181 8.31 -11.79 -3.58
CA ILE A 181 7.73 -11.86 -2.24
C ILE A 181 7.86 -10.54 -1.50
N LEU A 182 9.02 -9.86 -1.60
CA LEU A 182 9.19 -8.53 -1.00
C LEU A 182 8.22 -7.51 -1.63
N LEU A 183 8.04 -7.55 -2.95
CA LEU A 183 7.07 -6.69 -3.62
C LEU A 183 5.64 -6.99 -3.13
N ALA A 184 5.25 -8.27 -3.02
CA ALA A 184 3.91 -8.65 -2.55
C ALA A 184 3.65 -8.16 -1.11
N LEU A 185 4.65 -8.28 -0.23
CA LEU A 185 4.62 -7.76 1.13
C LEU A 185 4.40 -6.24 1.17
N LEU A 186 5.10 -5.50 0.33
CA LEU A 186 5.03 -4.03 0.34
C LEU A 186 3.81 -3.50 -0.40
N VAL A 187 3.35 -4.16 -1.46
CA VAL A 187 2.10 -3.84 -2.14
C VAL A 187 0.92 -3.96 -1.17
N GLU A 188 0.87 -5.03 -0.37
CA GLU A 188 -0.14 -5.18 0.69
C GLU A 188 -0.02 -4.08 1.75
N ARG A 189 1.18 -3.86 2.28
CA ARG A 189 1.42 -2.89 3.35
C ARG A 189 1.09 -1.45 2.95
N HIS A 190 1.29 -1.09 1.69
CA HIS A 190 1.04 0.24 1.14
C HIS A 190 -0.33 0.36 0.44
N THR A 191 -1.19 -0.67 0.57
CA THR A 191 -2.54 -0.71 -0.03
C THR A 191 -2.54 -0.51 -1.55
N LEU A 192 -1.49 -0.98 -2.22
CA LEU A 192 -1.33 -0.87 -3.67
C LEU A 192 -1.98 -2.06 -4.39
N ASP A 193 -2.30 -1.86 -5.67
CA ASP A 193 -2.74 -2.94 -6.54
C ASP A 193 -1.55 -3.64 -7.18
N TRP A 194 -1.48 -4.96 -7.04
CA TRP A 194 -0.35 -5.75 -7.55
C TRP A 194 -0.19 -5.63 -9.06
N ASP A 195 -1.27 -5.77 -9.84
CA ASP A 195 -1.21 -5.80 -11.30
C ASP A 195 -0.86 -4.43 -11.86
N GLU A 196 -1.45 -3.37 -11.30
CA GLU A 196 -1.10 -2.00 -11.62
C GLU A 196 0.36 -1.70 -11.26
N THR A 197 0.81 -2.10 -10.07
CA THR A 197 2.19 -1.88 -9.62
C THR A 197 3.17 -2.56 -10.56
N VAL A 198 2.95 -3.83 -10.92
CA VAL A 198 3.81 -4.55 -11.86
C VAL A 198 3.78 -3.92 -13.26
N ALA A 199 2.62 -3.46 -13.73
CA ALA A 199 2.50 -2.76 -15.01
C ALA A 199 3.27 -1.43 -15.01
N LEU A 200 3.20 -0.65 -13.94
CA LEU A 200 3.95 0.60 -13.76
C LEU A 200 5.46 0.34 -13.72
N ILE A 201 5.91 -0.63 -12.92
CA ILE A 201 7.33 -1.04 -12.88
C ILE A 201 7.82 -1.40 -14.28
N ARG A 202 7.02 -2.17 -15.04
CA ARG A 202 7.34 -2.54 -16.42
C ARG A 202 7.42 -1.35 -17.36
N ALA A 203 6.49 -0.40 -17.27
CA ALA A 203 6.49 0.82 -18.09
C ALA A 203 7.68 1.73 -17.74
N CYS A 204 8.08 1.80 -16.48
CA CYS A 204 9.28 2.53 -16.06
C CYS A 204 10.57 1.83 -16.51
N ALA A 205 10.60 0.50 -16.49
CA ALA A 205 11.76 -0.31 -16.84
C ALA A 205 12.03 -0.40 -18.35
N ARG A 206 11.02 -0.12 -19.20
CA ARG A 206 11.07 -0.36 -20.64
C ARG A 206 10.53 0.82 -21.43
N ASP A 207 11.33 1.32 -22.37
CA ASP A 207 10.94 2.45 -23.21
C ASP A 207 9.89 2.10 -24.30
N ASP A 208 9.60 0.81 -24.51
CA ASP A 208 8.62 0.32 -25.49
C ASP A 208 7.24 0.00 -24.90
N VAL A 209 7.02 0.33 -23.63
CA VAL A 209 5.77 0.07 -22.91
C VAL A 209 5.16 1.39 -22.46
N ASP A 210 3.95 1.67 -22.92
CA ASP A 210 3.19 2.83 -22.47
C ASP A 210 2.79 2.67 -21.00
N LEU A 211 2.69 3.80 -20.29
CA LEU A 211 2.09 3.82 -18.96
C LEU A 211 0.66 3.25 -19.02
N PRO A 212 0.18 2.59 -17.95
CA PRO A 212 -1.22 2.20 -17.85
C PRO A 212 -2.14 3.38 -18.22
N ALA A 213 -3.26 3.11 -18.89
CA ALA A 213 -4.18 4.18 -19.21
C ALA A 213 -4.87 4.70 -17.93
N ALA A 214 -5.10 6.01 -17.86
CA ALA A 214 -5.96 6.58 -16.83
C ALA A 214 -7.37 5.98 -16.94
N ASP A 215 -7.81 5.29 -15.89
CA ASP A 215 -9.03 4.48 -15.85
C ASP A 215 -10.28 5.24 -15.39
N PHE A 216 -10.12 6.44 -14.83
CA PHE A 216 -11.21 7.27 -14.31
C PHE A 216 -12.31 7.55 -15.36
N GLU A 217 -11.93 8.01 -16.55
CA GLU A 217 -12.88 8.27 -17.64
C GLU A 217 -13.55 7.00 -18.17
N ARG A 218 -12.83 5.86 -18.13
CA ARG A 218 -13.38 4.56 -18.50
C ARG A 218 -14.51 4.17 -17.54
N PHE A 219 -14.35 4.37 -16.24
CA PHE A 219 -15.42 4.06 -15.28
C PHE A 219 -16.66 4.93 -15.49
N LEU A 220 -16.48 6.21 -15.84
CA LEU A 220 -17.61 7.10 -16.14
C LEU A 220 -18.34 6.70 -17.43
N THR A 221 -17.60 6.51 -18.51
CA THR A 221 -18.16 6.14 -19.83
C THR A 221 -18.84 4.77 -19.81
N THR A 222 -18.34 3.82 -19.02
CA THR A 222 -18.94 2.50 -18.83
C THR A 222 -20.01 2.45 -17.74
N ARG A 223 -20.18 3.54 -16.98
CA ARG A 223 -21.09 3.64 -15.82
C ARG A 223 -20.82 2.58 -14.75
N ASP A 224 -19.55 2.26 -14.55
CA ASP A 224 -19.11 1.28 -13.56
C ASP A 224 -18.87 1.97 -12.21
N ALA A 225 -19.95 2.16 -11.45
CA ALA A 225 -19.91 2.79 -10.13
C ALA A 225 -19.09 1.99 -9.12
N ALA A 226 -19.23 0.66 -9.11
CA ALA A 226 -18.53 -0.20 -8.16
C ALA A 226 -17.02 -0.22 -8.42
N GLY A 227 -16.62 -0.25 -9.70
CA GLY A 227 -15.22 -0.13 -10.11
C GLY A 227 -14.62 1.23 -9.73
N LEU A 228 -15.35 2.33 -9.96
CA LEU A 228 -14.91 3.66 -9.57
C LEU A 228 -14.77 3.81 -8.05
N ALA A 229 -15.73 3.32 -7.27
CA ALA A 229 -15.68 3.35 -5.81
C ALA A 229 -14.46 2.59 -5.26
N THR A 230 -14.25 1.37 -5.75
CA THR A 230 -13.08 0.55 -5.38
C THR A 230 -11.75 1.20 -5.77
N ARG A 231 -11.74 1.95 -6.88
CA ARG A 231 -10.57 2.71 -7.33
C ARG A 231 -10.26 3.87 -6.38
N LEU A 232 -11.28 4.66 -6.05
CA LEU A 232 -11.17 5.84 -5.21
C LEU A 232 -10.77 5.50 -3.77
N ASP A 233 -11.39 4.47 -3.19
CA ASP A 233 -11.02 3.91 -1.86
C ASP A 233 -9.53 3.54 -1.80
N ARG A 234 -9.01 2.94 -2.87
CA ARG A 234 -7.59 2.57 -2.97
C ARG A 234 -6.68 3.77 -3.17
N ASP A 235 -7.06 4.70 -4.05
CA ASP A 235 -6.30 5.93 -4.27
C ASP A 235 -6.21 6.74 -2.96
N GLU A 236 -7.26 6.74 -2.13
CA GLU A 236 -7.28 7.33 -0.78
C GLU A 236 -6.37 6.56 0.20
N ALA A 237 -6.50 5.24 0.27
CA ALA A 237 -5.75 4.41 1.21
C ALA A 237 -4.25 4.26 0.89
N SER A 238 -3.82 4.67 -0.31
CA SER A 238 -2.43 4.57 -0.79
C SER A 238 -1.70 5.91 -0.85
N ILE A 239 -2.30 6.99 -0.33
CA ILE A 239 -1.65 8.31 -0.28
C ILE A 239 -0.42 8.25 0.63
N SER A 240 0.74 8.61 0.09
CA SER A 240 1.97 8.79 0.87
C SER A 240 2.45 10.24 0.79
N LEU A 241 2.43 10.96 1.90
CA LEU A 241 2.90 12.35 2.00
C LEU A 241 4.42 12.46 2.22
N SER A 242 5.12 11.33 2.37
CA SER A 242 6.55 11.28 2.70
C SER A 242 7.47 11.37 1.48
N THR A 243 6.94 11.34 0.26
CA THR A 243 7.76 11.36 -0.96
C THR A 243 8.31 12.75 -1.25
N GLU A 244 9.62 12.90 -1.12
CA GLU A 244 10.37 14.14 -1.39
C GLU A 244 10.29 14.62 -2.86
N TYR A 245 9.82 13.78 -3.78
CA TYR A 245 10.06 13.92 -5.22
C TYR A 245 8.87 14.38 -6.05
N VAL A 246 7.64 14.21 -5.54
CA VAL A 246 6.47 14.82 -6.19
C VAL A 246 6.42 16.28 -5.75
N MET A 247 6.50 17.17 -6.73
CA MET A 247 6.51 18.63 -6.61
C MET A 247 5.57 19.06 -5.47
N GLY A 248 6.09 19.62 -4.37
CA GLY A 248 5.38 19.66 -3.08
C GLY A 248 3.94 20.20 -3.10
N VAL A 249 3.61 21.12 -4.00
CA VAL A 249 2.23 21.62 -4.20
C VAL A 249 1.34 20.58 -4.89
N GLY A 250 1.87 19.87 -5.89
CA GLY A 250 1.17 18.78 -6.59
C GLY A 250 0.80 17.64 -5.65
N THR A 251 1.70 17.22 -4.75
CA THR A 251 1.43 16.14 -3.78
C THR A 251 0.28 16.47 -2.84
N MET A 252 0.25 17.70 -2.30
CA MET A 252 -0.84 18.14 -1.41
C MET A 252 -2.19 18.19 -2.14
N LEU A 253 -2.20 18.65 -3.39
CA LEU A 253 -3.42 18.70 -4.19
C LEU A 253 -3.95 17.31 -4.53
N LEU A 254 -3.05 16.38 -4.88
CA LEU A 254 -3.44 15.00 -5.13
C LEU A 254 -3.96 14.33 -3.87
N ALA A 255 -3.31 14.53 -2.73
CA ALA A 255 -3.80 14.02 -1.47
C ALA A 255 -5.22 14.54 -1.19
N PHE A 256 -5.44 15.85 -1.36
CA PHE A 256 -6.76 16.46 -1.25
C PHE A 256 -7.78 15.84 -2.21
N TYR A 257 -7.45 15.66 -3.49
CA TYR A 257 -8.38 15.05 -4.44
C TYR A 257 -8.67 13.58 -4.12
N SER A 258 -7.64 12.80 -3.79
CA SER A 258 -7.78 11.39 -3.44
C SER A 258 -8.65 11.19 -2.19
N THR A 259 -8.61 12.09 -1.21
CA THR A 259 -9.50 12.03 -0.03
C THR A 259 -10.90 12.60 -0.29
N THR A 260 -11.01 13.64 -1.12
CA THR A 260 -12.28 14.39 -1.26
C THR A 260 -13.20 13.83 -2.36
N LEU A 261 -12.63 13.20 -3.40
CA LEU A 261 -13.41 12.60 -4.48
C LEU A 261 -14.33 11.45 -4.03
N PRO A 262 -13.89 10.49 -3.19
CA PRO A 262 -14.76 9.47 -2.62
C PRO A 262 -16.02 10.08 -2.00
N GLU A 263 -15.85 11.01 -1.06
CA GLU A 263 -16.95 11.65 -0.34
C GLU A 263 -17.83 12.53 -1.23
N THR A 264 -17.25 13.17 -2.25
CA THR A 264 -18.01 14.02 -3.18
C THR A 264 -18.92 13.19 -4.09
N LEU A 265 -18.42 12.03 -4.56
CA LEU A 265 -19.08 11.21 -5.56
C LEU A 265 -19.94 10.10 -4.95
N PHE A 266 -19.69 9.70 -3.71
CA PHE A 266 -20.33 8.57 -3.06
C PHE A 266 -20.75 8.84 -1.61
N ASP A 267 -21.75 8.09 -1.16
CA ASP A 267 -22.01 7.80 0.24
C ASP A 267 -21.14 6.60 0.67
N THR A 268 -20.20 6.85 1.59
CA THR A 268 -19.09 5.94 1.94
C THR A 268 -19.34 5.10 3.19
N ASP A 269 -20.56 5.15 3.75
CA ASP A 269 -20.94 4.48 5.01
C ASP A 269 -20.90 2.93 4.95
N GLU A 270 -20.94 2.34 3.76
CA GLU A 270 -21.00 0.88 3.58
C GLU A 270 -19.64 0.25 3.23
N PHE A 271 -19.35 -0.94 3.79
CA PHE A 271 -18.18 -1.76 3.43
C PHE A 271 -18.58 -3.08 2.73
N PRO A 272 -17.84 -3.52 1.69
CA PRO A 272 -16.69 -2.88 1.03
C PRO A 272 -17.10 -1.72 0.10
N ALA A 273 -16.13 -0.91 -0.34
CA ALA A 273 -16.33 0.27 -1.19
C ALA A 273 -17.18 0.01 -2.46
N ALA A 274 -17.16 -1.20 -3.00
CA ALA A 274 -18.04 -1.62 -4.09
C ALA A 274 -19.55 -1.49 -3.80
N LYS A 275 -19.95 -1.27 -2.54
CA LYS A 275 -21.33 -1.03 -2.10
C LYS A 275 -21.67 0.43 -1.85
N TRP A 276 -20.72 1.35 -2.01
CA TRP A 276 -20.97 2.78 -1.86
C TRP A 276 -22.06 3.26 -2.81
N THR A 277 -22.92 4.14 -2.31
CA THR A 277 -24.06 4.64 -3.11
C THR A 277 -23.65 5.89 -3.88
N PRO A 278 -23.82 5.96 -5.21
CA PRO A 278 -23.55 7.17 -5.99
C PRO A 278 -24.34 8.38 -5.48
N LYS A 279 -23.67 9.51 -5.29
CA LYS A 279 -24.29 10.81 -5.04
C LYS A 279 -24.67 11.48 -6.36
N LYS A 280 -25.54 12.49 -6.28
CA LYS A 280 -26.01 13.28 -7.43
C LYS A 280 -24.88 13.76 -8.37
N PRO A 281 -23.72 14.25 -7.90
CA PRO A 281 -22.63 14.65 -8.80
C PRO A 281 -22.14 13.51 -9.71
N LEU A 282 -22.06 12.28 -9.19
CA LEU A 282 -21.67 11.12 -9.98
C LEU A 282 -22.78 10.68 -10.94
N GLU A 283 -24.04 10.72 -10.51
CA GLU A 283 -25.19 10.43 -11.38
C GLU A 283 -25.26 11.39 -12.58
N GLU A 284 -24.95 12.67 -12.35
CA GLU A 284 -24.84 13.68 -13.41
C GLU A 284 -23.71 13.35 -14.38
N LEU A 285 -22.53 12.95 -13.87
CA LEU A 285 -21.39 12.51 -14.70
C LEU A 285 -21.74 11.29 -15.56
N PHE A 286 -22.44 10.28 -15.01
CA PHE A 286 -22.90 9.12 -15.79
C PHE A 286 -23.95 9.46 -16.86
N GLY A 287 -24.64 10.58 -16.68
CA GLY A 287 -25.64 11.11 -17.62
C GLY A 287 -25.05 11.84 -18.83
N LEU A 288 -23.75 12.13 -18.85
CA LEU A 288 -23.08 12.86 -19.91
C LEU A 288 -22.92 12.03 -21.19
N GLU A 289 -22.83 12.73 -22.33
CA GLU A 289 -22.49 12.12 -23.61
C GLU A 289 -20.98 11.85 -23.71
N GLU A 290 -20.59 10.92 -24.58
CA GLU A 290 -19.19 10.60 -24.85
C GLU A 290 -18.42 11.86 -25.29
N GLY A 291 -17.25 12.08 -24.71
CA GLY A 291 -16.44 13.29 -24.95
C GLY A 291 -16.75 14.50 -24.04
N GLN A 292 -17.81 14.46 -23.22
CA GLN A 292 -18.12 15.54 -22.26
C GLN A 292 -17.52 15.32 -20.85
N HIS A 293 -17.08 14.10 -20.56
CA HIS A 293 -16.59 13.72 -19.22
C HIS A 293 -15.35 14.50 -18.81
N GLU A 294 -14.38 14.69 -19.70
CA GLU A 294 -13.13 15.38 -19.36
C GLU A 294 -13.38 16.83 -18.88
N GLU A 295 -14.22 17.58 -19.59
CA GLU A 295 -14.56 18.97 -19.22
C GLU A 295 -15.36 19.02 -17.92
N ALA A 296 -16.28 18.07 -17.70
CA ALA A 296 -17.04 17.99 -16.45
C ALA A 296 -16.15 17.63 -15.25
N ILE A 297 -15.17 16.73 -15.41
CA ILE A 297 -14.20 16.39 -14.36
C ILE A 297 -13.29 17.59 -14.08
N ARG A 298 -12.79 18.29 -15.11
CA ARG A 298 -12.04 19.54 -14.93
C ARG A 298 -12.85 20.54 -14.10
N GLY A 299 -14.12 20.74 -14.43
CA GLY A 299 -15.03 21.60 -13.68
C GLY A 299 -15.22 21.16 -12.22
N LEU A 300 -15.35 19.86 -11.97
CA LEU A 300 -15.39 19.30 -10.61
C LEU A 300 -14.10 19.63 -9.83
N PHE A 301 -12.94 19.36 -10.43
CA PHE A 301 -11.63 19.61 -9.80
C PHE A 301 -11.41 21.10 -9.51
N SER A 302 -11.83 21.99 -10.40
CA SER A 302 -11.81 23.43 -10.18
C SER A 302 -12.72 23.87 -9.02
N ARG A 303 -13.93 23.29 -8.90
CA ARG A 303 -14.83 23.60 -7.77
C ARG A 303 -14.25 23.13 -6.45
N LEU A 304 -13.77 21.89 -6.39
CA LEU A 304 -13.13 21.33 -5.20
C LEU A 304 -11.89 22.14 -4.79
N PHE A 305 -11.10 22.59 -5.76
CA PHE A 305 -9.96 23.47 -5.49
C PHE A 305 -10.38 24.84 -4.93
N ALA A 306 -11.45 25.44 -5.47
CA ALA A 306 -11.98 26.70 -4.96
C ALA A 306 -12.53 26.54 -3.53
N GLU A 307 -13.24 25.46 -3.23
CA GLU A 307 -13.72 25.13 -1.88
C GLU A 307 -12.57 24.98 -0.87
N MET A 308 -11.45 24.36 -1.31
CA MET A 308 -10.22 24.29 -0.52
C MET A 308 -9.59 25.67 -0.29
N ALA A 309 -9.55 26.53 -1.32
CA ALA A 309 -8.92 27.85 -1.26
C ALA A 309 -9.74 28.89 -0.48
N ASP A 310 -11.08 28.82 -0.56
CA ASP A 310 -12.02 29.68 0.16
C ASP A 310 -12.23 29.22 1.63
N GLY A 311 -11.58 28.10 2.00
CA GLY A 311 -11.38 27.65 3.37
C GLY A 311 -12.67 27.52 4.17
N GLY A 312 -13.51 26.53 3.86
CA GLY A 312 -14.57 26.03 4.76
C GLY A 312 -15.35 27.11 5.52
N SER A 313 -15.63 28.24 4.89
CA SER A 313 -16.25 29.38 5.55
C SER A 313 -17.76 29.18 5.55
N GLU A 314 -18.25 28.44 6.54
CA GLU A 314 -19.54 28.59 7.22
C GLU A 314 -19.86 27.32 8.04
N ASP A 315 -19.09 27.07 9.10
CA ASP A 315 -19.68 26.56 10.34
C ASP A 315 -19.34 27.58 11.42
N GLU A 316 -20.40 28.17 11.97
CA GLU A 316 -20.39 29.13 13.08
C GLU A 316 -19.57 28.53 14.24
N ILE A 317 -18.32 28.96 14.40
CA ILE A 317 -17.67 28.96 15.71
C ILE A 317 -18.39 30.06 16.49
N ASP A 318 -19.54 29.69 17.05
CA ASP A 318 -20.21 30.45 18.09
C ASP A 318 -19.17 30.65 19.20
N ASP A 319 -18.96 31.91 19.57
CA ASP A 319 -18.04 32.40 20.59
C ASP A 319 -18.42 31.78 21.96
N ALA A 320 -18.08 30.51 22.17
CA ALA A 320 -18.09 29.90 23.49
C ALA A 320 -16.84 30.40 24.23
N GLU A 321 -17.06 31.46 25.00
CA GLU A 321 -16.15 32.00 26.01
C GLU A 321 -15.26 30.90 26.61
N PHE A 322 -13.94 31.03 26.40
CA PHE A 322 -12.93 30.34 27.17
C PHE A 322 -13.07 30.78 28.65
N GLU A 323 -13.97 30.13 29.40
CA GLU A 323 -13.92 30.13 30.86
C GLU A 323 -12.82 29.17 31.30
N ASP A 324 -11.67 29.78 31.53
CA ASP A 324 -10.59 29.41 32.45
C ASP A 324 -11.02 28.42 33.55
N TYR A 325 -10.74 27.14 33.36
CA TYR A 325 -10.69 26.14 34.43
C TYR A 325 -9.26 25.61 34.50
N ASP A 326 -8.44 26.35 35.25
CA ASP A 326 -7.27 25.84 35.94
C ASP A 326 -7.64 24.63 36.83
N ASP A 327 -6.71 23.67 36.84
CA ASP A 327 -6.45 22.64 37.86
C ASP A 327 -7.56 21.65 38.24
N ASP A 328 -7.42 20.39 37.79
CA ASP A 328 -6.97 19.29 38.66
C ASP A 328 -6.91 17.96 37.87
N ASP A 329 -5.69 17.42 37.75
CA ASP A 329 -5.29 16.01 37.82
C ASP A 329 -6.21 14.89 37.29
N ASP A 330 -5.75 14.17 36.24
CA ASP A 330 -5.32 12.76 36.32
C ASP A 330 -5.47 11.98 34.99
N ASP A 331 -4.33 11.43 34.53
CA ASP A 331 -4.15 10.23 33.70
C ASP A 331 -4.76 10.15 32.28
N LEU A 332 -4.02 10.65 31.28
CA LEU A 332 -3.99 10.03 29.95
C LEU A 332 -2.55 9.99 29.38
N GLU A 333 -2.04 8.77 29.24
CA GLU A 333 -0.70 8.42 28.73
C GLU A 333 -0.38 9.09 27.38
N GLU A 334 0.50 10.09 27.46
CA GLU A 334 1.30 10.61 26.37
C GLU A 334 2.39 9.56 26.03
N GLY A 335 2.10 8.65 25.10
CA GLY A 335 2.98 7.53 24.77
C GLY A 335 3.10 7.19 23.28
N LEU A 336 2.81 8.14 22.37
CA LEU A 336 2.80 7.86 20.93
C LEU A 336 3.92 8.50 20.11
N LEU A 337 4.88 9.19 20.72
CA LEU A 337 6.07 9.70 20.01
C LEU A 337 7.29 9.70 20.93
N SER A 338 7.96 8.56 21.09
CA SER A 338 9.37 8.55 21.48
C SER A 338 10.12 7.36 20.88
N ASP A 339 11.01 7.71 19.95
CA ASP A 339 12.20 6.95 19.60
C ASP A 339 13.06 6.77 20.87
N ASP A 340 13.03 5.59 21.46
CA ASP A 340 14.09 5.17 22.39
C ASP A 340 14.88 4.04 21.73
N SER A 341 15.92 4.50 21.03
CA SER A 341 17.19 3.81 20.92
C SER A 341 17.72 3.45 22.31
N ASP A 342 18.02 2.17 22.47
CA ASP A 342 19.01 1.56 23.38
C ASP A 342 18.37 0.41 24.17
N ASP A 343 18.67 -0.82 23.76
CA ASP A 343 19.56 -1.64 24.58
C ASP A 343 20.01 -2.90 23.83
N TYR A 344 21.29 -3.21 24.06
CA TYR A 344 22.09 -4.30 23.50
C TYR A 344 21.68 -5.70 23.94
#